data_AF-A0A024K3H9-F1
#
_entry.id   AF-A0A024K3H9-F1
#
_cell.length_a   1.000
_cell.length_b   1.000
_cell.length_c   1.000
_cell.angle_alpha   90.00
_cell.angle_beta   90.00
_cell.angle_gamma   90.00
#
_symmetry.space_group_name_H-M   'P 1'
#
loop_
_entity.id
_entity.type
_entity.pdbx_description
1 polymer ?
#
loop_
_entity_poly.entity_id
_entity_poly.type
_entity_poly.pdbx_seq_one_letter_code
_entity_poly.pdbx_strand_id
1 'polypeptide(L)'
;MTASGGSGSSSTATAGSDPQVRARREAPDRNLALELVRVTEAGAMAAGRWVGRGDKEGGDGAAVDAIRELVSSVSMRGVVVIGEGEKDEAPMLYNGEEVGNGDGPDCDFAVDPVDGTTLMSKGMPNAISVLAVADRGAMFDPSAVFYMNKIAVGPEAAHVLDITAPIADNIRAVAKVKDLSVRDMTVCILDRPRHSQLIEDARATGARIRLITDGDVAGAISACRPQSGTDMLAGIGGTPEGIIAAAAIRCMGGAIQAQLAPRDDAERRKALDAGYDLDQILTTEDLVSGENVFFCATGVTDGDLLKGVRYYPGGCTTQSIVMRSKSGTVRMIEAYHRLSKLNEYSAIDFTGDSTAAYPLP
;
A
#
# COMPACT_ATOMS: atom_id res chain seq x y z
N MET A 1 84.01 3.03 3.23
CA MET A 1 82.85 2.87 4.11
C MET A 1 81.84 3.93 3.73
N THR A 2 80.72 3.49 3.13
CA THR A 2 79.32 3.99 3.27
C THR A 2 79.11 5.40 3.86
N ALA A 3 78.18 6.25 3.40
CA ALA A 3 77.20 6.23 2.32
C ALA A 3 76.59 7.65 2.20
N SER A 4 75.91 7.86 1.09
CA SER A 4 75.11 8.99 0.60
C SER A 4 74.03 9.56 1.54
N GLY A 5 73.77 10.86 1.43
CA GLY A 5 72.52 11.51 1.85
C GLY A 5 72.09 12.53 0.78
N GLY A 6 71.14 12.14 -0.07
CA GLY A 6 70.56 12.95 -1.13
C GLY A 6 69.25 13.64 -0.72
N SER A 7 68.92 14.65 -1.53
CA SER A 7 67.78 15.57 -1.50
C SER A 7 66.37 14.94 -1.48
N GLY A 8 65.42 15.65 -0.88
CA GLY A 8 63.99 15.42 -1.10
C GLY A 8 63.12 16.52 -0.49
N SER A 9 62.49 17.31 -1.35
CA SER A 9 61.46 18.31 -1.06
C SER A 9 60.22 17.71 -0.38
N SER A 10 59.68 18.37 0.65
CA SER A 10 58.33 18.08 1.15
C SER A 10 57.40 19.28 0.94
N SER A 11 56.45 19.09 0.02
CA SER A 11 55.28 19.91 -0.19
C SER A 11 54.31 19.73 0.97
N THR A 12 53.94 20.82 1.64
CA THR A 12 52.83 20.84 2.60
C THR A 12 51.51 20.80 1.85
N ALA A 13 50.88 19.63 1.82
CA ALA A 13 49.52 19.44 1.34
C ALA A 13 48.52 20.05 2.33
N THR A 14 47.76 21.04 1.87
CA THR A 14 46.56 21.55 2.53
C THR A 14 45.45 20.51 2.42
N ALA A 15 45.10 19.87 3.54
CA ALA A 15 43.93 19.01 3.64
C ALA A 15 42.66 19.87 3.52
N GLY A 16 41.93 19.71 2.42
CA GLY A 16 40.58 20.24 2.26
C GLY A 16 39.63 19.48 3.19
N SER A 17 38.99 20.21 4.11
CA SER A 17 37.91 19.69 4.94
C SER A 17 36.62 19.65 4.11
N ASP A 18 36.21 18.45 3.74
CA ASP A 18 34.92 18.15 3.12
C ASP A 18 33.78 18.50 4.12
N PRO A 19 32.74 19.28 3.75
CA PRO A 19 31.66 19.59 4.67
C PRO A 19 30.84 18.33 4.90
N GLN A 20 31.04 17.69 6.05
CA GLN A 20 30.17 16.63 6.55
C GLN A 20 28.72 17.12 6.55
N VAL A 21 27.89 16.50 5.71
CA VAL A 21 26.44 16.63 5.74
C VAL A 21 25.98 16.20 7.14
N ARG A 22 25.76 17.17 8.04
CA ARG A 22 25.15 16.90 9.33
C ARG A 22 23.72 16.44 9.07
N ALA A 23 23.47 15.14 9.24
CA ALA A 23 22.12 14.58 9.26
C ALA A 23 21.24 15.43 10.20
N ARG A 24 20.18 16.03 9.66
CA ARG A 24 19.23 16.86 10.40
C ARG A 24 18.54 15.94 11.41
N ARG A 25 18.93 16.01 12.68
CA ARG A 25 18.29 15.29 13.77
C ARG A 25 16.99 16.02 14.12
N GLU A 26 15.93 15.77 13.35
CA GLU A 26 14.58 16.11 13.77
C GLU A 26 14.13 15.11 14.86
N ALA A 27 13.49 15.62 15.91
CA ALA A 27 12.84 14.77 16.89
C ALA A 27 11.79 13.91 16.18
N PRO A 28 11.59 12.64 16.58
CA PRO A 28 10.52 11.83 16.03
C PRO A 28 9.19 12.56 16.25
N ASP A 29 8.58 12.99 15.15
CA ASP A 29 7.21 13.46 15.18
C ASP A 29 6.32 12.31 15.69
N ARG A 30 5.23 12.64 16.40
CA ARG A 30 4.44 11.70 17.20
C ARG A 30 4.08 10.43 16.43
N ASN A 31 3.75 9.39 17.20
CA ASN A 31 3.58 8.00 16.77
C ASN A 31 2.31 7.75 15.91
N LEU A 32 1.99 8.65 14.97
CA LEU A 32 0.83 8.62 14.08
C LEU A 32 0.70 7.25 13.40
N ALA A 33 1.82 6.67 12.95
CA ALA A 33 1.84 5.34 12.33
C ALA A 33 1.22 4.23 13.23
N LEU A 34 1.49 4.27 14.54
CA LEU A 34 0.93 3.29 15.49
C LEU A 34 -0.47 3.67 16.01
N GLU A 35 -0.93 4.90 15.79
CA GLU A 35 -2.35 5.23 15.97
C GLU A 35 -3.16 4.77 14.76
N LEU A 36 -2.65 5.00 13.55
CA LEU A 36 -3.27 4.62 12.28
C LEU A 36 -3.48 3.11 12.15
N VAL A 37 -2.58 2.27 12.67
CA VAL A 37 -2.78 0.80 12.61
C VAL A 37 -4.05 0.35 13.31
N ARG A 38 -4.47 1.05 14.37
CA ARG A 38 -5.71 0.72 15.08
C ARG A 38 -6.92 0.94 14.16
N VAL A 39 -6.84 1.89 13.21
CA VAL A 39 -7.92 2.23 12.28
C VAL A 39 -8.17 1.05 11.32
N THR A 40 -7.11 0.52 10.69
CA THR A 40 -7.25 -0.68 9.85
C THR A 40 -7.57 -1.93 10.67
N GLU A 41 -7.12 -2.03 11.93
CA GLU A 41 -7.55 -3.11 12.83
C GLU A 41 -9.05 -3.05 13.11
N ALA A 42 -9.61 -1.87 13.36
CA ALA A 42 -11.05 -1.68 13.55
C ALA A 42 -11.83 -2.06 12.28
N GLY A 43 -11.42 -1.56 11.11
CA GLY A 43 -12.00 -1.92 9.82
C GLY A 43 -11.97 -3.43 9.57
N ALA A 44 -10.82 -4.06 9.78
CA ALA A 44 -10.67 -5.50 9.58
C ALA A 44 -11.47 -6.34 10.59
N MET A 45 -11.54 -5.93 11.86
CA MET A 45 -12.39 -6.60 12.86
C MET A 45 -13.87 -6.46 12.52
N ALA A 46 -14.32 -5.33 12.01
CA ALA A 46 -15.70 -5.15 11.58
C ALA A 46 -16.01 -6.03 10.35
N ALA A 47 -15.22 -5.92 9.28
CA ALA A 47 -15.35 -6.74 8.07
C ALA A 47 -15.20 -8.24 8.35
N GLY A 48 -14.34 -8.61 9.31
CA GLY A 48 -14.08 -9.99 9.71
C GLY A 48 -15.33 -10.74 10.18
N ARG A 49 -16.36 -10.03 10.66
CA ARG A 49 -17.66 -10.63 11.04
C ARG A 49 -18.53 -11.00 9.84
N TRP A 50 -18.26 -10.43 8.69
CA TRP A 50 -18.99 -10.61 7.43
C TRP A 50 -18.32 -11.59 6.47
N VAL A 51 -17.10 -12.04 6.80
CA VAL A 51 -16.35 -13.00 6.01
C VAL A 51 -17.19 -14.26 5.73
N GLY A 52 -17.36 -14.57 4.44
CA GLY A 52 -18.09 -15.76 3.97
C GLY A 52 -19.63 -15.67 4.05
N ARG A 53 -20.20 -14.50 4.36
CA ARG A 53 -21.67 -14.32 4.46
C ARG A 53 -22.37 -14.00 3.14
N GLY A 54 -21.63 -13.82 2.06
CA GLY A 54 -22.19 -13.48 0.74
C GLY A 54 -22.74 -12.06 0.61
N ASP A 55 -22.52 -11.20 1.61
CA ASP A 55 -22.95 -9.80 1.62
C ASP A 55 -21.71 -8.89 1.57
N LYS A 56 -21.51 -8.22 0.43
CA LYS A 56 -20.37 -7.33 0.21
C LYS A 56 -20.61 -5.99 0.90
N GLU A 57 -21.74 -5.36 0.57
CA GLU A 57 -22.12 -4.03 1.04
C GLU A 57 -22.22 -3.99 2.58
N GLY A 58 -22.78 -5.03 3.19
CA GLY A 58 -22.88 -5.11 4.65
C GLY A 58 -21.51 -5.18 5.35
N GLY A 59 -20.57 -5.93 4.78
CA GLY A 59 -19.22 -6.03 5.34
C GLY A 59 -18.36 -4.81 5.07
N ASP A 60 -18.54 -4.17 3.92
CA ASP A 60 -17.84 -2.95 3.54
C ASP A 60 -18.33 -1.75 4.36
N GLY A 61 -19.64 -1.55 4.45
CA GLY A 61 -20.25 -0.52 5.30
C GLY A 61 -19.85 -0.64 6.77
N ALA A 62 -19.77 -1.88 7.30
CA ALA A 62 -19.28 -2.10 8.65
C ALA A 62 -17.80 -1.70 8.82
N ALA A 63 -16.96 -1.90 7.80
CA ALA A 63 -15.56 -1.48 7.80
C ALA A 63 -15.45 0.05 7.74
N VAL A 64 -16.21 0.70 6.84
CA VAL A 64 -16.31 2.16 6.71
C VAL A 64 -16.67 2.80 8.05
N ASP A 65 -17.73 2.31 8.70
CA ASP A 65 -18.21 2.81 9.99
C ASP A 65 -17.10 2.76 11.05
N ALA A 66 -16.45 1.59 11.18
CA ALA A 66 -15.42 1.34 12.17
C ALA A 66 -14.16 2.21 11.94
N ILE A 67 -13.75 2.35 10.68
CA ILE A 67 -12.62 3.18 10.29
C ILE A 67 -12.90 4.65 10.57
N ARG A 68 -14.08 5.14 10.14
CA ARG A 68 -14.47 6.55 10.28
C ARG A 68 -14.56 6.95 11.74
N GLU A 69 -15.16 6.11 12.57
CA GLU A 69 -15.24 6.34 14.02
C GLU A 69 -13.84 6.43 14.62
N LEU A 70 -12.95 5.48 14.32
CA LEU A 70 -11.66 5.45 14.96
C LEU A 70 -10.71 6.54 14.45
N VAL A 71 -10.72 6.86 13.16
CA VAL A 71 -9.87 7.91 12.60
C VAL A 71 -10.21 9.28 13.19
N SER A 72 -11.47 9.53 13.57
CA SER A 72 -11.87 10.77 14.24
C SER A 72 -11.16 11.01 15.58
N SER A 73 -10.65 9.95 16.22
CA SER A 73 -9.89 10.03 17.48
C SER A 73 -8.39 10.27 17.29
N VAL A 74 -7.89 10.15 16.06
CA VAL A 74 -6.46 10.28 15.73
C VAL A 74 -6.06 11.76 15.70
N SER A 75 -4.89 12.07 16.25
CA SER A 75 -4.34 13.44 16.23
C SER A 75 -3.80 13.82 14.84
N MET A 76 -4.71 14.19 13.93
CA MET A 76 -4.42 14.63 12.56
C MET A 76 -5.48 15.59 12.02
N ARG A 77 -5.12 16.34 10.95
CA ARG A 77 -6.02 17.11 10.10
C ARG A 77 -6.02 16.53 8.69
N GLY A 78 -6.74 15.42 8.50
CA GLY A 78 -6.80 14.73 7.22
C GLY A 78 -7.95 15.22 6.34
N VAL A 79 -7.73 15.17 5.03
CA VAL A 79 -8.79 15.26 4.03
C VAL A 79 -8.80 13.97 3.23
N VAL A 80 -9.97 13.33 3.14
CA VAL A 80 -10.14 12.12 2.32
C VAL A 80 -9.95 12.49 0.85
N VAL A 81 -8.89 12.00 0.22
CA VAL A 81 -8.62 12.18 -1.22
C VAL A 81 -8.96 10.93 -2.04
N ILE A 82 -8.95 9.78 -1.37
CA ILE A 82 -9.39 8.49 -1.89
C ILE A 82 -10.23 7.84 -0.79
N GLY A 83 -11.49 7.54 -1.08
CA GLY A 83 -12.39 6.81 -0.18
C GLY A 83 -13.51 6.15 -0.97
N GLU A 84 -14.70 6.06 -0.35
CA GLU A 84 -15.84 5.30 -0.88
C GLU A 84 -16.45 5.91 -2.16
N GLY A 85 -16.18 7.17 -2.44
CA GLY A 85 -16.64 7.86 -3.64
C GLY A 85 -16.90 9.36 -3.40
N GLU A 86 -17.66 9.95 -4.31
CA GLU A 86 -18.09 11.35 -4.20
C GLU A 86 -19.17 11.51 -3.13
N LYS A 87 -19.27 12.71 -2.53
CA LYS A 87 -20.18 13.01 -1.40
C LYS A 87 -21.65 12.65 -1.64
N ASP A 88 -22.11 12.75 -2.89
CA ASP A 88 -23.50 12.45 -3.24
C ASP A 88 -23.77 10.93 -3.33
N GLU A 89 -22.72 10.12 -3.47
CA GLU A 89 -22.78 8.66 -3.65
C GLU A 89 -22.31 7.90 -2.40
N ALA A 90 -21.48 8.53 -1.56
CA ALA A 90 -20.91 7.96 -0.34
C ALA A 90 -21.28 8.78 0.91
N PRO A 91 -22.01 8.22 1.89
CA PRO A 91 -22.40 8.95 3.10
C PRO A 91 -21.23 9.20 4.07
N MET A 92 -20.16 8.42 3.95
CA MET A 92 -19.00 8.40 4.85
C MET A 92 -17.74 8.10 4.05
N LEU A 93 -16.61 8.65 4.52
CA LEU A 93 -15.31 8.59 3.85
C LEU A 93 -15.39 9.02 2.38
N TYR A 94 -16.16 10.07 2.11
CA TYR A 94 -16.30 10.64 0.77
C TYR A 94 -15.14 11.57 0.42
N ASN A 95 -14.86 11.74 -0.86
CA ASN A 95 -13.83 12.66 -1.35
C ASN A 95 -14.09 14.09 -0.83
N GLY A 96 -13.13 14.61 -0.07
CA GLY A 96 -13.20 15.92 0.59
C GLY A 96 -13.70 15.91 2.03
N GLU A 97 -14.06 14.76 2.61
CA GLU A 97 -14.40 14.68 4.05
C GLU A 97 -13.17 15.00 4.92
N GLU A 98 -13.36 15.83 5.95
CA GLU A 98 -12.34 16.08 6.97
C GLU A 98 -12.36 14.97 8.03
N VAL A 99 -11.18 14.41 8.33
CA VAL A 99 -10.99 13.31 9.28
C VAL A 99 -9.87 13.60 10.27
N GLY A 100 -9.93 12.96 11.45
CA GLY A 100 -9.06 13.26 12.58
C GLY A 100 -9.72 14.20 13.59
N ASN A 101 -9.04 14.42 14.71
CA ASN A 101 -9.55 15.25 15.81
C ASN A 101 -9.32 16.76 15.62
N GLY A 102 -8.64 17.17 14.54
CA GLY A 102 -8.33 18.57 14.26
C GLY A 102 -6.94 19.04 14.71
N ASP A 103 -6.19 18.24 15.47
CA ASP A 103 -4.81 18.53 15.85
C ASP A 103 -3.80 18.03 14.81
N GLY A 104 -2.59 18.61 14.76
CA GLY A 104 -1.53 18.16 13.86
C GLY A 104 -1.50 18.89 12.51
N PRO A 105 -0.60 18.53 11.57
CA PRO A 105 -0.52 19.16 10.25
C PRO A 105 -1.63 18.68 9.31
N ASP A 106 -1.93 19.49 8.29
CA ASP A 106 -2.86 19.11 7.22
C ASP A 106 -2.25 18.00 6.35
N CYS A 107 -3.02 16.96 6.06
CA CYS A 107 -2.57 15.79 5.29
C CYS A 107 -3.62 15.25 4.33
N ASP A 108 -3.16 14.53 3.31
CA ASP A 108 -4.00 13.71 2.45
C ASP A 108 -4.25 12.35 3.12
N PHE A 109 -5.49 11.88 3.10
CA PHE A 109 -5.91 10.59 3.63
C PHE A 109 -6.53 9.74 2.52
N ALA A 110 -5.95 8.58 2.27
CA ALA A 110 -6.49 7.58 1.34
C ALA A 110 -6.88 6.33 2.11
N VAL A 111 -8.04 5.77 1.80
CA VAL A 111 -8.56 4.60 2.49
C VAL A 111 -9.26 3.67 1.52
N ASP A 112 -9.04 2.37 1.74
CA ASP A 112 -9.77 1.28 1.12
C ASP A 112 -10.19 0.35 2.28
N PRO A 113 -11.43 0.49 2.78
CA PRO A 113 -11.92 -0.24 3.94
C PRO A 113 -11.77 -1.75 3.79
N VAL A 114 -12.02 -2.29 2.59
CA VAL A 114 -11.80 -3.69 2.24
C VAL A 114 -11.35 -3.82 0.77
N ASP A 115 -10.04 -3.90 0.55
CA ASP A 115 -9.47 -4.28 -0.75
C ASP A 115 -9.88 -5.73 -1.05
N GLY A 116 -10.87 -5.86 -1.93
CA GLY A 116 -11.51 -7.13 -2.26
C GLY A 116 -12.74 -7.46 -1.40
N THR A 117 -13.76 -6.60 -1.38
CA THR A 117 -15.09 -6.90 -0.80
C THR A 117 -15.68 -8.23 -1.27
N THR A 118 -15.46 -8.60 -2.53
CA THR A 118 -15.83 -9.93 -3.08
C THR A 118 -15.07 -11.07 -2.41
N LEU A 119 -13.79 -10.87 -2.09
CA LEU A 119 -12.97 -11.87 -1.39
C LEU A 119 -13.52 -12.07 0.02
N MET A 120 -13.76 -10.97 0.74
CA MET A 120 -14.35 -10.98 2.07
C MET A 120 -15.70 -11.72 2.05
N SER A 121 -16.64 -11.32 1.20
CA SER A 121 -17.99 -11.90 1.22
C SER A 121 -18.03 -13.38 0.84
N LYS A 122 -17.06 -13.86 0.05
CA LYS A 122 -16.90 -15.28 -0.32
C LYS A 122 -15.98 -16.06 0.62
N GLY A 123 -15.35 -15.42 1.61
CA GLY A 123 -14.36 -16.04 2.47
C GLY A 123 -13.09 -16.48 1.71
N MET A 124 -12.76 -15.80 0.61
CA MET A 124 -11.56 -16.06 -0.17
C MET A 124 -10.33 -15.37 0.45
N PRO A 125 -9.12 -15.90 0.19
CA PRO A 125 -7.88 -15.31 0.70
C PRO A 125 -7.60 -13.88 0.22
N ASN A 126 -6.68 -13.20 0.92
CA ASN A 126 -6.07 -11.91 0.56
C ASN A 126 -6.95 -10.65 0.65
N ALA A 127 -8.08 -10.67 1.35
CA ALA A 127 -8.79 -9.44 1.68
C ALA A 127 -8.06 -8.68 2.79
N ILE A 128 -7.79 -7.39 2.58
CA ILE A 128 -7.11 -6.52 3.55
C ILE A 128 -7.87 -5.20 3.73
N SER A 129 -7.80 -4.63 4.92
CA SER A 129 -8.25 -3.25 5.20
C SER A 129 -7.04 -2.33 5.18
N VAL A 130 -7.10 -1.21 4.43
CA VAL A 130 -5.92 -0.41 4.09
C VAL A 130 -6.16 1.08 4.22
N LEU A 131 -5.14 1.80 4.66
CA LEU A 131 -5.08 3.25 4.51
C LEU A 131 -3.66 3.75 4.22
N ALA A 132 -3.58 4.95 3.68
CA ALA A 132 -2.36 5.70 3.51
C ALA A 132 -2.56 7.17 3.91
N VAL A 133 -1.49 7.80 4.40
CA VAL A 133 -1.47 9.22 4.73
C VAL A 133 -0.22 9.85 4.14
N ALA A 134 -0.34 11.01 3.51
CA ALA A 134 0.77 11.77 2.96
C ALA A 134 0.63 13.26 3.29
N ASP A 135 1.67 14.05 3.06
CA ASP A 135 1.57 15.51 3.14
C ASP A 135 0.39 16.03 2.27
N ARG A 136 -0.28 17.12 2.67
CA ARG A 136 -1.45 17.62 1.92
C ARG A 136 -1.10 17.96 0.47
N GLY A 137 -1.91 17.48 -0.47
CA GLY A 137 -1.75 17.70 -1.91
C GLY A 137 -0.67 16.82 -2.54
N ALA A 138 -0.18 15.81 -1.82
CA ALA A 138 0.88 14.93 -2.28
C ALA A 138 0.37 13.68 -3.01
N MET A 139 -0.90 13.31 -2.85
CA MET A 139 -1.49 12.18 -3.57
C MET A 139 -2.06 12.63 -4.92
N PHE A 140 -1.82 11.82 -5.94
CA PHE A 140 -2.36 12.03 -7.28
C PHE A 140 -3.89 12.03 -7.26
N ASP A 141 -4.51 12.85 -8.12
CA ASP A 141 -5.97 12.94 -8.22
C ASP A 141 -6.56 11.71 -8.95
N PRO A 142 -7.35 10.87 -8.27
CA PRO A 142 -7.91 9.66 -8.87
C PRO A 142 -9.15 9.91 -9.75
N SER A 143 -9.72 11.11 -9.76
CA SER A 143 -11.08 11.38 -10.25
C SER A 143 -11.21 11.44 -11.79
N ALA A 144 -10.09 11.60 -12.50
CA ALA A 144 -10.09 11.80 -13.94
C ALA A 144 -10.29 10.51 -14.74
N VAL A 145 -9.65 9.42 -14.32
CA VAL A 145 -9.68 8.12 -15.01
C VAL A 145 -9.78 7.00 -14.00
N PHE A 146 -10.79 6.14 -14.17
CA PHE A 146 -11.09 5.08 -13.22
C PHE A 146 -10.03 3.97 -13.16
N TYR A 147 -9.39 3.65 -14.29
CA TYR A 147 -8.38 2.60 -14.38
C TYR A 147 -6.99 3.15 -14.75
N MET A 148 -5.97 2.43 -14.30
CA MET A 148 -4.59 2.61 -14.77
C MET A 148 -3.94 1.25 -15.05
N ASN A 149 -3.10 1.20 -16.09
CA ASN A 149 -2.15 0.12 -16.28
C ASN A 149 -1.03 0.26 -15.24
N LYS A 150 -0.61 -0.84 -14.62
CA LYS A 150 0.36 -0.86 -13.52
C LYS A 150 1.44 -1.91 -13.78
N ILE A 151 2.68 -1.60 -13.42
CA ILE A 151 3.74 -2.59 -13.23
C ILE A 151 4.52 -2.25 -11.96
N ALA A 152 4.71 -3.22 -11.06
CA ALA A 152 5.42 -2.98 -9.80
C ALA A 152 6.38 -4.12 -9.43
N VAL A 153 7.53 -3.76 -8.86
CA VAL A 153 8.59 -4.69 -8.42
C VAL A 153 9.31 -4.18 -7.16
N GLY A 154 9.97 -5.10 -6.47
CA GLY A 154 10.84 -4.81 -5.31
C GLY A 154 12.05 -3.92 -5.61
N PRO A 155 12.67 -3.37 -4.55
CA PRO A 155 13.73 -2.37 -4.64
C PRO A 155 14.94 -2.81 -5.47
N GLU A 156 15.23 -4.11 -5.49
CA GLU A 156 16.34 -4.69 -6.25
C GLU A 156 16.20 -4.46 -7.77
N ALA A 157 14.97 -4.43 -8.30
CA ALA A 157 14.70 -4.34 -9.73
C ALA A 157 13.96 -3.06 -10.14
N ALA A 158 13.76 -2.12 -9.22
CA ALA A 158 13.01 -0.88 -9.45
C ALA A 158 13.52 -0.08 -10.67
N HIS A 159 14.84 -0.06 -10.88
CA HIS A 159 15.50 0.75 -11.91
C HIS A 159 15.42 0.15 -13.33
N VAL A 160 14.87 -1.05 -13.51
CA VAL A 160 14.75 -1.69 -14.83
C VAL A 160 13.32 -1.76 -15.35
N LEU A 161 12.35 -1.18 -14.63
CA LEU A 161 10.96 -1.12 -15.08
C LEU A 161 10.80 -0.17 -16.27
N ASP A 162 10.04 -0.63 -17.27
CA ASP A 162 9.54 0.18 -18.37
C ASP A 162 8.14 -0.32 -18.76
N ILE A 163 7.11 0.36 -18.28
CA ILE A 163 5.70 0.01 -18.56
C ILE A 163 5.33 0.11 -20.04
N THR A 164 6.11 0.83 -20.85
CA THR A 164 5.88 0.96 -22.30
C THR A 164 6.43 -0.20 -23.09
N ALA A 165 7.38 -0.95 -22.51
CA ALA A 165 7.93 -2.15 -23.11
C ALA A 165 6.98 -3.36 -22.96
N PRO A 166 7.05 -4.34 -23.88
CA PRO A 166 6.32 -5.59 -23.72
C PRO A 166 6.62 -6.27 -22.38
N ILE A 167 5.62 -6.94 -21.79
CA ILE A 167 5.78 -7.62 -20.49
C ILE A 167 6.94 -8.63 -20.49
N ALA A 168 7.20 -9.27 -21.63
CA ALA A 168 8.28 -10.23 -21.81
C ALA A 168 9.67 -9.63 -21.52
N ASP A 169 9.86 -8.37 -21.90
CA ASP A 169 11.15 -7.67 -21.73
C ASP A 169 11.33 -7.23 -20.29
N ASN A 170 10.26 -6.73 -19.65
CA ASN A 170 10.26 -6.46 -18.21
C ASN A 170 10.56 -7.72 -17.40
N ILE A 171 9.89 -8.85 -17.69
CA ILE A 171 10.14 -10.14 -17.01
C ILE A 171 11.61 -10.54 -17.13
N ARG A 172 12.20 -10.47 -18.33
CA ARG A 172 13.61 -10.84 -18.55
C ARG A 172 14.57 -9.88 -17.85
N ALA A 173 14.30 -8.58 -17.89
CA ALA A 173 15.13 -7.57 -17.25
C ALA A 173 15.14 -7.75 -15.73
N VAL A 174 13.96 -7.92 -15.12
CA VAL A 174 13.81 -8.15 -13.68
C VAL A 174 14.45 -9.49 -13.28
N ALA A 175 14.21 -10.57 -14.03
CA ALA A 175 14.82 -11.88 -13.77
C ALA A 175 16.36 -11.79 -13.76
N LYS A 176 16.94 -11.08 -14.74
CA LYS A 176 18.39 -10.88 -14.84
C LYS A 176 18.96 -10.13 -13.63
N VAL A 177 18.27 -9.08 -13.16
CA VAL A 177 18.71 -8.30 -11.99
C VAL A 177 18.58 -9.10 -10.69
N LYS A 178 17.53 -9.91 -10.57
CA LYS A 178 17.33 -10.81 -9.42
C LYS A 178 18.19 -12.07 -9.43
N ASP A 179 18.99 -12.29 -10.49
CA ASP A 179 19.75 -13.53 -10.73
C ASP A 179 18.85 -14.79 -10.69
N LEU A 180 17.66 -14.68 -11.28
CA LEU A 180 16.67 -15.75 -11.38
C LEU A 180 16.54 -16.22 -12.84
N SER A 181 16.22 -17.51 -13.00
CA SER A 181 15.67 -17.97 -14.27
C SER A 181 14.30 -17.34 -14.48
N VAL A 182 13.99 -16.98 -15.73
CA VAL A 182 12.64 -16.51 -16.11
C VAL A 182 11.55 -17.50 -15.68
N ARG A 183 11.85 -18.80 -15.63
CA ARG A 183 10.90 -19.84 -15.20
C ARG A 183 10.59 -19.84 -13.70
N ASP A 184 11.44 -19.19 -12.91
CA ASP A 184 11.25 -19.07 -11.46
C ASP A 184 10.51 -17.77 -11.09
N MET A 185 10.43 -16.81 -12.03
CA MET A 185 9.66 -15.58 -11.86
C MET A 185 8.16 -15.86 -11.71
N THR A 186 7.52 -15.19 -10.76
CA THR A 186 6.06 -15.21 -10.58
C THR A 186 5.46 -13.81 -10.76
N VAL A 187 4.59 -13.65 -11.76
CA VAL A 187 3.86 -12.40 -12.03
C VAL A 187 2.44 -12.48 -11.47
N CYS A 188 2.08 -11.54 -10.61
CA CYS A 188 0.71 -11.38 -10.13
C CYS A 188 -0.10 -10.56 -11.14
N ILE A 189 -1.27 -11.07 -11.53
CA ILE A 189 -2.15 -10.46 -12.54
C ILE A 189 -3.60 -10.64 -12.10
N LEU A 190 -4.42 -9.60 -12.21
CA LEU A 190 -5.87 -9.72 -12.01
C LEU A 190 -6.49 -10.61 -13.09
N ASP A 191 -7.27 -11.62 -12.69
CA ASP A 191 -8.00 -12.49 -13.60
C ASP A 191 -9.20 -11.75 -14.20
N ARG A 192 -8.99 -11.16 -15.37
CA ARG A 192 -9.96 -10.33 -16.09
C ARG A 192 -9.87 -10.59 -17.59
N PRO A 193 -10.98 -10.55 -18.33
CA PRO A 193 -10.96 -10.69 -19.79
C PRO A 193 -9.99 -9.71 -20.49
N ARG A 194 -9.88 -8.48 -19.97
CA ARG A 194 -8.96 -7.45 -20.47
C ARG A 194 -7.47 -7.80 -20.34
N HIS A 195 -7.11 -8.83 -19.56
CA HIS A 195 -5.72 -9.27 -19.36
C HIS A 195 -5.37 -10.55 -20.13
N SER A 196 -6.27 -11.07 -20.99
CA SER A 196 -6.02 -12.31 -21.74
C SER A 196 -4.68 -12.28 -22.51
N GLN A 197 -4.41 -11.18 -23.22
CA GLN A 197 -3.14 -11.02 -23.96
C GLN A 197 -1.93 -10.93 -23.02
N LEU A 198 -2.02 -10.13 -21.96
CA LEU A 198 -0.95 -10.00 -20.96
C LEU A 198 -0.60 -11.36 -20.32
N ILE A 199 -1.63 -12.17 -20.01
CA ILE A 199 -1.48 -13.51 -19.45
C ILE A 199 -0.82 -14.46 -20.44
N GLU A 200 -1.23 -14.43 -21.71
CA GLU A 200 -0.62 -15.22 -22.77
C GLU A 200 0.85 -14.86 -22.99
N ASP A 201 1.18 -13.57 -23.04
CA ASP A 201 2.55 -13.08 -23.24
C ASP A 201 3.48 -13.43 -22.06
N ALA A 202 2.98 -13.30 -20.83
CA ALA A 202 3.72 -13.72 -19.63
C ALA A 202 3.98 -15.24 -19.62
N ARG A 203 2.98 -16.06 -20.01
CA ARG A 203 3.15 -17.52 -20.16
C ARG A 203 4.14 -17.86 -21.28
N ALA A 204 4.05 -17.20 -22.43
CA ALA A 204 4.93 -17.41 -23.57
C ALA A 204 6.40 -17.06 -23.24
N THR A 205 6.61 -16.10 -22.34
CA THR A 205 7.94 -15.76 -21.82
C THR A 205 8.52 -16.88 -20.95
N GLY A 206 7.67 -17.72 -20.36
CA GLY A 206 8.04 -18.86 -19.52
C GLY A 206 7.92 -18.61 -18.03
N ALA A 207 7.46 -17.43 -17.61
CA ALA A 207 7.21 -17.09 -16.22
C ALA A 207 5.93 -17.76 -15.69
N ARG A 208 5.85 -17.88 -14.36
CA ARG A 208 4.66 -18.34 -13.64
C ARG A 208 3.71 -17.16 -13.43
N ILE A 209 2.42 -17.44 -13.30
CA ILE A 209 1.39 -16.42 -13.03
C ILE A 209 0.64 -16.78 -11.75
N ARG A 210 0.49 -15.81 -10.85
CA ARG A 210 -0.45 -15.84 -9.73
C ARG A 210 -1.67 -15.01 -10.11
N LEU A 211 -2.70 -15.68 -10.61
CA LEU A 211 -3.97 -15.04 -10.91
C LEU A 211 -4.72 -14.70 -9.62
N ILE A 212 -5.13 -13.44 -9.47
CA ILE A 212 -5.94 -12.96 -8.35
C ILE A 212 -7.28 -12.44 -8.86
N THR A 213 -8.38 -12.75 -8.16
CA THR A 213 -9.70 -12.29 -8.59
C THR A 213 -9.97 -10.85 -8.20
N ASP A 214 -9.38 -10.35 -7.12
CA ASP A 214 -9.44 -8.95 -6.65
C ASP A 214 -8.17 -8.73 -5.81
N GLY A 215 -7.91 -7.52 -5.30
CA GLY A 215 -6.80 -7.32 -4.36
C GLY A 215 -5.46 -6.92 -4.96
N ASP A 216 -5.42 -5.91 -5.86
CA ASP A 216 -4.16 -5.53 -6.51
C ASP A 216 -3.26 -4.60 -5.65
N VAL A 217 -3.77 -4.01 -4.56
CA VAL A 217 -2.93 -3.37 -3.53
C VAL A 217 -2.10 -4.44 -2.82
N ALA A 218 -2.75 -5.49 -2.32
CA ALA A 218 -2.06 -6.65 -1.73
C ALA A 218 -1.09 -7.30 -2.73
N GLY A 219 -1.49 -7.38 -4.01
CA GLY A 219 -0.65 -7.86 -5.12
C GLY A 219 0.63 -7.03 -5.32
N ALA A 220 0.51 -5.71 -5.36
CA ALA A 220 1.64 -4.79 -5.51
C ALA A 220 2.61 -4.90 -4.32
N ILE A 221 2.06 -4.94 -3.09
CA ILE A 221 2.88 -5.02 -1.89
C ILE A 221 3.63 -6.36 -1.82
N SER A 222 2.95 -7.45 -2.19
CA SER A 222 3.57 -8.77 -2.30
C SER A 222 4.73 -8.77 -3.31
N ALA A 223 4.56 -8.16 -4.48
CA ALA A 223 5.62 -8.05 -5.51
C ALA A 223 6.85 -7.25 -5.05
N CYS A 224 6.68 -6.34 -4.09
CA CYS A 224 7.74 -5.50 -3.57
C CYS A 224 8.39 -6.07 -2.28
N ARG A 225 7.79 -7.10 -1.69
CA ARG A 225 8.28 -7.74 -0.47
C ARG A 225 9.21 -8.91 -0.81
N PRO A 226 10.39 -8.99 -0.16
CA PRO A 226 11.25 -10.14 -0.36
C PRO A 226 10.57 -11.40 0.17
N GLN A 227 10.81 -12.53 -0.51
CA GLN A 227 10.35 -13.87 -0.11
C GLN A 227 8.82 -14.03 -0.03
N SER A 228 8.04 -13.19 -0.70
CA SER A 228 6.57 -13.31 -0.79
C SER A 228 6.12 -14.41 -1.75
N GLY A 229 6.99 -14.85 -2.66
CA GLY A 229 6.65 -15.72 -3.78
C GLY A 229 6.03 -15.01 -4.99
N THR A 230 5.96 -13.67 -4.98
CA THR A 230 5.58 -12.83 -6.13
C THR A 230 6.72 -11.88 -6.46
N ASP A 231 7.13 -11.80 -7.72
CA ASP A 231 8.27 -10.98 -8.15
C ASP A 231 7.88 -9.68 -8.86
N MET A 232 6.67 -9.64 -9.41
CA MET A 232 6.14 -8.56 -10.21
C MET A 232 4.61 -8.52 -10.13
N LEU A 233 4.01 -7.33 -10.08
CA LEU A 233 2.60 -7.10 -10.42
C LEU A 233 2.54 -6.53 -11.84
N ALA A 234 1.59 -6.96 -12.66
CA ALA A 234 1.34 -6.35 -13.96
C ALA A 234 -0.15 -6.34 -14.34
N GLY A 235 -0.59 -5.27 -15.01
CA GLY A 235 -1.90 -5.17 -15.66
C GLY A 235 -2.73 -3.97 -15.21
N ILE A 236 -3.95 -3.88 -15.72
CA ILE A 236 -4.90 -2.79 -15.50
C ILE A 236 -5.79 -3.05 -14.29
N GLY A 237 -5.70 -2.14 -13.31
CA GLY A 237 -6.51 -2.11 -12.10
C GLY A 237 -7.03 -0.70 -11.79
N GLY A 238 -7.71 -0.52 -10.67
CA GLY A 238 -8.28 0.76 -10.28
C GLY A 238 -7.21 1.82 -9.97
N THR A 239 -7.48 3.06 -10.36
CA THR A 239 -6.58 4.21 -10.11
C THR A 239 -6.35 4.45 -8.62
N PRO A 240 -7.40 4.49 -7.76
CA PRO A 240 -7.22 4.65 -6.31
C PRO A 240 -6.25 3.65 -5.68
N GLU A 241 -6.40 2.37 -6.02
CA GLU A 241 -5.59 1.26 -5.52
C GLU A 241 -4.13 1.38 -5.98
N GLY A 242 -3.89 1.91 -7.18
CA GLY A 242 -2.54 2.20 -7.66
C GLY A 242 -1.82 3.26 -6.83
N ILE A 243 -2.54 4.29 -6.39
CA ILE A 243 -2.01 5.37 -5.55
C ILE A 243 -1.75 4.87 -4.13
N ILE A 244 -2.67 4.08 -3.55
CA ILE A 244 -2.47 3.42 -2.25
C ILE A 244 -1.26 2.47 -2.28
N ALA A 245 -1.12 1.68 -3.35
CA ALA A 245 0.06 0.83 -3.54
C ALA A 245 1.35 1.65 -3.66
N ALA A 246 1.33 2.78 -4.38
CA ALA A 246 2.47 3.68 -4.47
C ALA A 246 2.86 4.23 -3.09
N ALA A 247 1.90 4.60 -2.23
CA ALA A 247 2.18 5.01 -0.86
C ALA A 247 2.90 3.92 -0.04
N ALA A 248 2.49 2.66 -0.18
CA ALA A 248 3.21 1.54 0.44
C ALA A 248 4.65 1.43 -0.10
N ILE A 249 4.82 1.51 -1.42
CA ILE A 249 6.13 1.40 -2.10
C ILE A 249 7.07 2.55 -1.71
N ARG A 250 6.56 3.78 -1.56
CA ARG A 250 7.33 4.92 -1.00
C ARG A 250 7.89 4.61 0.40
N CYS A 251 7.26 3.71 1.15
CA CYS A 251 7.68 3.36 2.51
C CYS A 251 8.66 2.18 2.60
N MET A 252 8.51 1.14 1.78
CA MET A 252 9.42 -0.04 1.79
C MET A 252 10.52 0.00 0.74
N GLY A 253 10.41 0.88 -0.26
CA GLY A 253 11.22 0.81 -1.47
C GLY A 253 10.64 -0.19 -2.49
N GLY A 254 11.11 -0.07 -3.72
CA GLY A 254 10.50 -0.66 -4.91
C GLY A 254 10.18 0.42 -5.92
N ALA A 255 9.50 0.03 -6.99
CA ALA A 255 8.89 0.99 -7.89
C ALA A 255 7.57 0.45 -8.42
N ILE A 256 6.62 1.36 -8.60
CA ILE A 256 5.46 1.18 -9.47
C ILE A 256 5.56 2.21 -10.60
N GLN A 257 5.35 1.76 -11.82
CA GLN A 257 5.02 2.62 -12.94
C GLN A 257 3.56 2.43 -13.30
N ALA A 258 2.91 3.52 -13.72
CA ALA A 258 1.54 3.50 -14.14
C ALA A 258 1.29 4.40 -15.35
N GLN A 259 0.24 4.06 -16.11
CA GLN A 259 -0.31 4.92 -17.16
C GLN A 259 -1.84 4.89 -17.05
N LEU A 260 -2.49 6.05 -17.18
CA LEU A 260 -3.94 6.13 -17.14
C LEU A 260 -4.54 5.31 -18.28
N ALA A 261 -5.60 4.55 -17.99
CA ALA A 261 -6.25 3.64 -18.93
C ALA A 261 -7.74 3.98 -19.09
N PRO A 262 -8.08 5.05 -19.84
CA PRO A 262 -9.47 5.41 -20.11
C PRO A 262 -10.27 4.24 -20.70
N ARG A 263 -11.47 4.01 -20.18
CA ARG A 263 -12.38 2.93 -20.60
C ARG A 263 -13.01 3.19 -21.95
N ASP A 264 -13.24 4.46 -22.26
CA ASP A 264 -13.88 4.92 -23.49
C ASP A 264 -13.41 6.34 -23.89
N ASP A 265 -13.86 6.80 -25.05
CA ASP A 265 -13.53 8.14 -25.58
C ASP A 265 -14.11 9.29 -24.75
N ALA A 266 -15.13 9.06 -23.91
CA ALA A 266 -15.67 10.09 -23.05
C ALA A 266 -14.75 10.31 -21.83
N GLU A 267 -14.32 9.24 -21.17
CA GLU A 267 -13.32 9.30 -20.10
C GLU A 267 -11.97 9.80 -20.62
N ARG A 268 -11.58 9.39 -21.84
CA ARG A 268 -10.36 9.89 -22.51
C ARG A 268 -10.40 11.40 -22.69
N ARG A 269 -11.52 11.95 -23.18
CA ARG A 269 -11.69 13.41 -23.35
C ARG A 269 -11.74 14.12 -22.00
N LYS A 270 -12.45 13.58 -21.01
CA LYS A 270 -12.48 14.13 -19.64
C LYS A 270 -11.07 14.30 -19.07
N ALA A 271 -10.21 13.29 -19.24
CA ALA A 271 -8.83 13.35 -18.78
C ALA A 271 -8.00 14.40 -19.53
N LEU A 272 -8.12 14.49 -20.86
CA LEU A 272 -7.41 15.50 -21.64
C LEU A 272 -7.88 16.92 -21.32
N ASP A 273 -9.19 17.13 -21.14
CA ASP A 273 -9.78 18.41 -20.77
C ASP A 273 -9.37 18.83 -19.35
N ALA A 274 -9.12 17.87 -18.46
CA ALA A 274 -8.55 18.08 -17.13
C ALA A 274 -7.02 18.34 -17.15
N GLY A 275 -6.38 18.26 -18.32
CA GLY A 275 -4.97 18.60 -18.51
C GLY A 275 -3.99 17.44 -18.35
N TYR A 276 -4.46 16.19 -18.29
CA TYR A 276 -3.57 15.03 -18.20
C TYR A 276 -2.93 14.70 -19.56
N ASP A 277 -1.63 14.42 -19.54
CA ASP A 277 -0.95 13.74 -20.64
C ASP A 277 -1.15 12.23 -20.49
N LEU A 278 -1.91 11.62 -21.41
CA LEU A 278 -2.23 10.19 -21.36
C LEU A 278 -1.05 9.28 -21.75
N ASP A 279 0.00 9.85 -22.36
CA ASP A 279 1.22 9.11 -22.69
C ASP A 279 2.24 9.17 -21.53
N GLN A 280 1.99 10.01 -20.51
CA GLN A 280 2.88 10.15 -19.36
C GLN A 280 2.98 8.85 -18.57
N ILE A 281 4.22 8.44 -18.29
CA ILE A 281 4.51 7.37 -17.34
C ILE A 281 4.56 8.00 -15.95
N LEU A 282 3.61 7.62 -15.10
CA LEU A 282 3.57 8.02 -13.70
C LEU A 282 4.46 7.07 -12.90
N THR A 283 5.47 7.62 -12.23
CA THR A 283 6.33 6.90 -11.29
C THR A 283 5.70 6.83 -9.89
N THR A 284 6.31 6.07 -8.98
CA THR A 284 5.91 6.00 -7.57
C THR A 284 5.77 7.40 -6.96
N GLU A 285 6.73 8.29 -7.23
CA GLU A 285 6.77 9.66 -6.73
C GLU A 285 5.76 10.59 -7.40
N ASP A 286 5.35 10.31 -8.64
CA ASP A 286 4.27 11.06 -9.30
C ASP A 286 2.91 10.71 -8.71
N LEU A 287 2.72 9.44 -8.33
CA LEU A 287 1.49 8.95 -7.70
C LEU A 287 1.34 9.43 -6.25
N VAL A 288 2.44 9.45 -5.50
CA VAL A 288 2.51 9.98 -4.14
C VAL A 288 3.84 10.71 -3.98
N SER A 289 3.83 12.04 -3.89
CA SER A 289 5.03 12.90 -3.97
C SER A 289 5.58 13.34 -2.60
N GLY A 290 4.84 13.11 -1.52
CA GLY A 290 5.14 13.66 -0.19
C GLY A 290 6.41 13.08 0.44
N GLU A 291 7.04 13.81 1.35
CA GLU A 291 8.20 13.31 2.10
C GLU A 291 7.79 12.44 3.29
N ASN A 292 6.62 12.72 3.87
CA ASN A 292 6.05 12.01 5.02
C ASN A 292 4.87 11.15 4.58
N VAL A 293 5.18 9.94 4.10
CA VAL A 293 4.17 8.94 3.74
C VAL A 293 4.08 7.89 4.82
N PHE A 294 2.85 7.55 5.19
CA PHE A 294 2.50 6.47 6.08
C PHE A 294 1.59 5.49 5.35
N PHE A 295 1.78 4.21 5.62
CA PHE A 295 0.93 3.16 5.10
C PHE A 295 0.65 2.15 6.22
N CYS A 296 -0.59 1.70 6.34
CA CYS A 296 -0.90 0.53 7.14
C CYS A 296 -1.98 -0.33 6.50
N ALA A 297 -1.90 -1.63 6.77
CA ALA A 297 -2.90 -2.59 6.36
C ALA A 297 -3.09 -3.67 7.44
N THR A 298 -4.31 -4.19 7.56
CA THR A 298 -4.66 -5.31 8.45
C THR A 298 -5.40 -6.39 7.68
N GLY A 299 -5.05 -7.66 7.90
CA GLY A 299 -5.69 -8.79 7.23
C GLY A 299 -7.13 -8.99 7.66
N VAL A 300 -8.07 -9.01 6.71
CA VAL A 300 -9.47 -9.40 6.94
C VAL A 300 -9.60 -10.91 6.81
N THR A 301 -9.14 -11.46 5.69
CA THR A 301 -9.00 -12.92 5.46
C THR A 301 -7.53 -13.30 5.40
N ASP A 302 -7.21 -14.58 5.56
CA ASP A 302 -5.83 -15.05 5.45
C ASP A 302 -5.27 -14.74 4.05
N GLY A 303 -4.08 -14.15 3.99
CA GLY A 303 -3.39 -13.83 2.75
C GLY A 303 -1.90 -14.10 2.81
N ASP A 304 -1.23 -13.85 1.69
CA ASP A 304 0.21 -14.08 1.54
C ASP A 304 1.02 -13.06 2.36
N LEU A 305 0.44 -11.89 2.66
CA LEU A 305 1.06 -10.82 3.44
C LEU A 305 0.67 -10.84 4.92
N LEU A 306 -0.62 -11.00 5.21
CA LEU A 306 -1.21 -10.89 6.55
C LEU A 306 -2.17 -12.04 6.80
N LYS A 307 -2.14 -12.58 8.01
CA LYS A 307 -3.20 -13.45 8.53
C LYS A 307 -4.49 -12.64 8.68
N GLY A 308 -5.62 -13.29 8.41
CA GLY A 308 -6.94 -12.71 8.63
C GLY A 308 -7.28 -12.62 10.12
N VAL A 309 -8.39 -11.94 10.43
CA VAL A 309 -8.88 -11.85 11.80
C VAL A 309 -9.29 -13.23 12.31
N ARG A 310 -8.77 -13.64 13.48
CA ARG A 310 -9.13 -14.90 14.12
C ARG A 310 -9.93 -14.63 15.39
N TYR A 311 -11.14 -15.19 15.46
CA TYR A 311 -12.02 -15.06 16.62
C TYR A 311 -11.86 -16.22 17.60
N TYR A 312 -11.89 -15.88 18.88
CA TYR A 312 -11.82 -16.78 20.03
C TYR A 312 -12.93 -16.40 21.01
N PRO A 313 -13.27 -17.28 21.98
CA PRO A 313 -14.31 -16.97 22.96
C PRO A 313 -14.14 -15.61 23.66
N GLY A 314 -12.93 -15.28 24.14
CA GLY A 314 -12.64 -14.03 24.86
C GLY A 314 -12.19 -12.85 24.00
N GLY A 315 -12.10 -13.01 22.67
CA GLY A 315 -11.79 -11.91 21.77
C GLY A 315 -11.26 -12.30 20.38
N CYS A 316 -10.32 -11.55 19.83
CA CYS A 316 -9.75 -11.86 18.52
C CYS A 316 -8.27 -11.51 18.41
N THR A 317 -7.62 -12.01 17.36
CA THR A 317 -6.30 -11.54 16.94
C THR A 317 -6.36 -10.92 15.56
N THR A 318 -5.52 -9.91 15.33
CA THR A 318 -5.28 -9.26 14.04
C THR A 318 -3.80 -9.29 13.71
N GLN A 319 -3.46 -9.33 12.42
CA GLN A 319 -2.10 -9.10 11.94
C GLN A 319 -2.08 -7.91 10.99
N SER A 320 -1.19 -6.97 11.29
CA SER A 320 -1.07 -5.70 10.59
C SER A 320 0.36 -5.46 10.12
N ILE A 321 0.51 -4.66 9.05
CA ILE A 321 1.78 -4.08 8.62
C ILE A 321 1.67 -2.55 8.71
N VAL A 322 2.73 -1.89 9.19
CA VAL A 322 2.81 -0.43 9.33
C VAL A 322 4.15 0.06 8.81
N MET A 323 4.13 1.13 8.01
CA MET A 323 5.29 1.59 7.26
C MET A 323 5.35 3.12 7.24
N ARG A 324 6.56 3.66 7.20
CA ARG A 324 6.79 5.12 7.08
C ARG A 324 7.99 5.44 6.19
N SER A 325 7.81 6.29 5.18
CA SER A 325 8.87 6.70 4.24
C SER A 325 10.08 7.32 4.94
N LYS A 326 9.84 8.30 5.82
CA LYS A 326 10.90 9.11 6.44
C LYS A 326 11.87 8.30 7.31
N SER A 327 11.42 7.19 7.91
CA SER A 327 12.29 6.32 8.70
C SER A 327 12.63 4.99 8.01
N GLY A 328 12.01 4.69 6.85
CA GLY A 328 12.11 3.39 6.18
C GLY A 328 11.70 2.20 7.05
N THR A 329 10.99 2.45 8.16
CA THR A 329 10.69 1.41 9.15
C THR A 329 9.44 0.67 8.71
N VAL A 330 9.55 -0.66 8.63
CA VAL A 330 8.43 -1.58 8.42
C VAL A 330 8.21 -2.37 9.70
N ARG A 331 6.97 -2.40 10.19
CA ARG A 331 6.58 -3.12 11.40
C ARG A 331 5.52 -4.14 11.05
N MET A 332 5.72 -5.37 11.49
CA MET A 332 4.66 -6.36 11.59
C MET A 332 4.12 -6.32 13.01
N ILE A 333 2.80 -6.25 13.16
CA ILE A 333 2.12 -6.15 14.46
C ILE A 333 1.11 -7.29 14.53
N GLU A 334 1.22 -8.13 15.54
CA GLU A 334 0.19 -9.11 15.91
C GLU A 334 -0.44 -8.64 17.22
N ALA A 335 -1.73 -8.35 17.18
CA ALA A 335 -2.47 -7.80 18.31
C ALA A 335 -3.49 -8.81 18.83
N TYR A 336 -3.65 -8.83 20.16
CA TYR A 336 -4.60 -9.67 20.88
C TYR A 336 -5.65 -8.77 21.53
N HIS A 337 -6.86 -8.79 20.99
CA HIS A 337 -7.93 -7.89 21.35
C HIS A 337 -8.86 -8.54 22.36
N ARG A 338 -8.98 -7.95 23.54
CA ARG A 338 -9.94 -8.37 24.58
C ARG A 338 -11.24 -7.60 24.41
N LEU A 339 -12.18 -8.17 23.65
CA LEU A 339 -13.39 -7.46 23.21
C LEU A 339 -14.24 -6.93 24.36
N SER A 340 -14.36 -7.69 25.47
CA SER A 340 -15.11 -7.23 26.65
C SER A 340 -14.58 -5.94 27.26
N LYS A 341 -13.26 -5.72 27.20
CA LYS A 341 -12.65 -4.47 27.67
C LYS A 341 -12.67 -3.38 26.60
N LEU A 342 -12.52 -3.73 25.33
CA LEU A 342 -12.61 -2.76 24.24
C LEU A 342 -13.99 -2.11 24.19
N ASN A 343 -15.06 -2.86 24.43
CA ASN A 343 -16.43 -2.34 24.51
C ASN A 343 -16.62 -1.28 25.62
N GLU A 344 -15.76 -1.22 26.64
CA GLU A 344 -15.85 -0.17 27.66
C GLU A 344 -15.37 1.19 27.13
N TYR A 345 -14.58 1.22 26.07
CA TYR A 345 -13.90 2.42 25.55
C TYR A 345 -14.15 2.68 24.05
N SER A 346 -14.92 1.81 23.39
CA SER A 346 -15.19 1.86 21.95
C SER A 346 -16.66 2.17 21.70
N ALA A 347 -16.94 3.07 20.75
CA ALA A 347 -18.28 3.26 20.21
C ALA A 347 -18.70 2.13 19.25
N ILE A 348 -17.73 1.31 18.79
CA ILE A 348 -17.95 0.13 17.95
C ILE A 348 -18.26 -1.06 18.86
N ASP A 349 -19.38 -1.74 18.61
CA ASP A 349 -19.78 -2.95 19.36
C ASP A 349 -18.97 -4.17 18.93
N PHE A 350 -17.99 -4.57 19.74
CA PHE A 350 -17.25 -5.80 19.54
C PHE A 350 -17.87 -6.96 20.34
N THR A 351 -18.67 -7.78 19.67
CA THR A 351 -19.34 -8.93 20.32
C THR A 351 -18.37 -10.04 20.74
N GLY A 352 -18.47 -10.53 21.98
CA GLY A 352 -17.65 -11.64 22.51
C GLY A 352 -18.16 -12.22 23.82
N ASP A 353 -17.72 -13.42 24.20
CA ASP A 353 -18.08 -14.03 25.48
C ASP A 353 -17.25 -13.39 26.61
N SER A 354 -17.92 -12.57 27.42
CA SER A 354 -17.30 -11.86 28.55
C SER A 354 -16.73 -12.78 29.64
N THR A 355 -17.15 -14.05 29.67
CA THR A 355 -16.76 -15.03 30.70
C THR A 355 -15.59 -15.92 30.28
N ALA A 356 -15.18 -15.85 29.02
CA ALA A 356 -14.17 -16.74 28.46
C ALA A 356 -12.72 -16.30 28.76
N ALA A 357 -11.81 -17.28 28.72
CA ALA A 357 -10.37 -17.04 28.84
C ALA A 357 -9.85 -16.14 27.71
N TYR A 358 -9.00 -15.18 28.05
CA TYR A 358 -8.53 -14.15 27.12
C TYR A 358 -7.48 -14.70 26.16
N PRO A 359 -7.48 -14.25 24.89
CA PRO A 359 -6.39 -14.54 23.97
C PRO A 359 -5.16 -13.79 24.50
N LEU A 360 -4.22 -14.52 25.08
CA LEU A 360 -2.88 -14.05 25.42
C LEU A 360 -1.89 -15.03 24.77
N PRO A 361 -0.72 -14.54 24.30
CA PRO A 361 0.31 -15.39 23.71
C PRO A 361 0.85 -16.45 24.67
#